data_AF-A0A932HIB8-F1
#
_entry.id   AF-A0A932HIB8-F1
#
_cell.length_a   1.000
_cell.length_b   1.000
_cell.length_c   1.000
_cell.angle_alpha   90.00
_cell.angle_beta   90.00
_cell.angle_gamma   90.00
#
_symmetry.space_group_name_H-M   'P 1'
#
loop_
_entity.id
_entity.type
_entity.pdbx_description
1 polymer ?
#
loop_
_entity_poly.entity_id
_entity_poly.type
_entity_poly.pdbx_seq_one_letter_code
_entity_poly.pdbx_strand_id
1 'polypeptide(L)'
;MANLSELKNTILVQLFKHASWLSARWARHHRFIEAEDIPWAPMKKPIRETVIAVVTTAGVHLKTQPPFDMDDPDGDPSFRVIPSDVQTDRVTITHKYYDHTAADRDINVVLPLDRLRELAVEGRIGGIAPSVYSFMGHIDGPHLKTLMEEMAPEVAGRLRADGAEAVFLTPA
;
A
#
# COMPACT_ATOMS: atom_id res chain seq x y z
N MET A 1 -28.36 3.43 2.89
CA MET A 1 -28.65 4.09 4.19
C MET A 1 -27.40 3.90 5.04
N ALA A 2 -26.70 4.96 5.43
CA ALA A 2 -25.45 4.83 6.19
C ALA A 2 -25.70 4.08 7.50
N ASN A 3 -24.90 3.04 7.76
CA ASN A 3 -24.99 2.23 8.97
C ASN A 3 -24.68 3.10 10.20
N LEU A 4 -25.43 2.93 11.29
CA LEU A 4 -25.26 3.72 12.52
C LEU A 4 -23.84 3.56 13.11
N SER A 5 -23.17 2.45 12.81
CA SER A 5 -21.76 2.21 13.14
C SER A 5 -20.80 3.05 12.30
N GLU A 6 -21.03 3.20 11.00
CA GLU A 6 -20.19 4.00 10.12
C GLU A 6 -20.26 5.48 10.46
N LEU A 7 -21.46 6.00 10.75
CA LEU A 7 -21.63 7.39 11.17
C LEU A 7 -20.91 7.68 12.49
N LYS A 8 -20.95 6.72 13.45
CA LYS A 8 -20.20 6.82 14.71
C LYS A 8 -18.68 6.83 14.45
N ASN A 9 -18.18 5.94 13.59
CA ASN A 9 -16.77 5.91 13.23
C ASN A 9 -16.33 7.20 12.55
N THR A 10 -17.12 7.76 11.62
CA THR A 10 -16.81 9.03 10.97
C THR A 10 -16.74 10.19 11.96
N ILE A 11 -17.70 10.29 12.89
CA ILE A 11 -17.72 11.34 13.92
C ILE A 11 -16.53 11.19 14.88
N LEU A 12 -16.21 9.96 15.30
CA LEU A 12 -15.08 9.67 16.17
C LEU A 12 -13.75 10.04 15.50
N VAL A 13 -13.56 9.68 14.23
CA VAL A 13 -12.38 10.04 13.43
C VAL A 13 -12.26 11.56 13.29
N GLN A 14 -13.37 12.26 13.01
CA GLN A 14 -13.37 13.73 12.91
C GLN A 14 -13.02 14.40 14.25
N LEU A 15 -13.52 13.90 15.39
CA LEU A 15 -13.15 14.37 16.72
C LEU A 15 -11.66 14.11 17.01
N PHE A 16 -11.15 12.95 16.62
CA PHE A 16 -9.74 12.58 16.79
C PHE A 16 -8.79 13.49 15.98
N LYS A 17 -9.22 13.94 14.79
CA LYS A 17 -8.46 14.88 13.95
C LYS A 17 -8.36 16.28 14.57
N HIS A 18 -9.38 16.74 15.28
CA HIS A 18 -9.44 18.12 15.81
C HIS A 18 -9.04 18.24 17.29
N ALA A 19 -9.00 17.13 18.02
CA ALA A 19 -8.58 17.08 19.42
C ALA A 19 -7.21 16.40 19.55
N SER A 20 -6.14 17.16 19.26
CA SER A 20 -4.75 16.69 19.31
C SER A 20 -4.33 16.06 20.64
N TRP A 21 -5.00 16.39 21.75
CA TRP A 21 -4.73 15.80 23.05
C TRP A 21 -5.27 14.37 23.20
N LEU A 22 -6.38 14.01 22.53
CA LEU A 22 -6.92 12.64 22.52
C LEU A 22 -6.01 11.73 21.71
N SER A 23 -5.57 12.17 20.53
CA SER A 23 -4.64 11.41 19.69
C SER A 23 -3.29 11.23 20.39
N ALA A 24 -2.77 12.28 21.04
CA ALA A 24 -1.55 12.19 21.85
C ALA A 24 -1.71 11.25 23.06
N ARG A 25 -2.88 11.24 23.70
CA ARG A 25 -3.14 10.32 24.83
C ARG A 25 -3.26 8.87 24.36
N TRP A 26 -3.94 8.62 23.24
CA TRP A 26 -4.03 7.28 22.65
C TRP A 26 -2.65 6.77 22.21
N ALA A 27 -1.88 7.60 21.48
CA ALA A 27 -0.55 7.22 20.99
C ALA A 27 0.43 6.87 22.13
N ARG A 28 0.32 7.51 23.29
CA ARG A 28 1.14 7.17 24.49
C ARG A 28 0.81 5.81 25.10
N HIS A 29 -0.38 5.28 24.86
CA HIS A 29 -0.83 4.00 25.42
C HIS A 29 -0.88 2.88 24.38
N HIS A 30 -0.84 3.22 23.09
CA HIS A 30 -0.76 2.27 22.02
C HIS A 30 0.68 1.72 21.91
N ARG A 31 0.81 0.40 21.77
CA ARG A 31 2.10 -0.22 21.52
C ARG A 31 2.28 -0.34 20.02
N PHE A 32 3.10 0.53 19.45
CA PHE A 32 3.52 0.39 18.07
C PHE A 32 4.47 -0.80 17.95
N ILE A 33 4.41 -1.49 16.81
CA ILE A 33 5.48 -2.42 16.45
C ILE A 33 6.72 -1.57 16.17
N GLU A 34 7.74 -1.74 16.99
CA GLU A 34 9.06 -1.19 16.74
C GLU A 34 9.88 -2.25 16.02
N ALA A 35 10.38 -1.92 14.83
CA ALA A 35 11.34 -2.78 14.15
C ALA A 35 12.66 -2.74 14.94
N GLU A 36 13.22 -3.91 15.24
CA GLU A 36 14.49 -4.03 15.98
C GLU A 36 15.67 -3.47 15.18
N ASP A 37 15.63 -3.65 13.85
CA ASP A 37 16.69 -3.24 12.92
C ASP A 37 16.12 -2.52 11.68
N ILE A 38 16.97 -1.70 11.05
CA ILE A 38 16.68 -1.09 9.75
C ILE A 38 17.15 -2.06 8.66
N PRO A 39 16.26 -2.64 7.84
CA PRO A 39 16.63 -3.59 6.77
C PRO A 39 17.24 -2.85 5.56
N TRP A 40 18.35 -2.15 5.79
CA TRP A 40 19.01 -1.34 4.77
C TRP A 40 19.69 -2.23 3.73
N ALA A 41 19.25 -2.11 2.48
CA ALA A 41 19.86 -2.76 1.33
C ALA A 41 20.46 -1.70 0.39
N PRO A 42 21.79 -1.63 0.22
CA PRO A 42 22.40 -0.68 -0.70
C PRO A 42 22.08 -1.05 -2.16
N MET A 43 21.88 -0.03 -2.99
CA MET A 43 21.74 -0.19 -4.43
C MET A 43 23.01 -0.81 -5.03
N LYS A 44 22.86 -1.87 -5.84
CA LYS A 44 24.00 -2.58 -6.44
C LYS A 44 24.53 -1.93 -7.72
N LYS A 45 23.71 -1.08 -8.37
CA LYS A 45 24.02 -0.42 -9.64
C LYS A 45 23.28 0.92 -9.74
N PRO A 46 23.62 1.78 -10.72
CA PRO A 46 22.92 3.05 -10.93
C PRO A 46 21.43 2.85 -11.19
N ILE A 47 20.60 3.80 -10.75
CA ILE A 47 19.14 3.73 -10.89
C ILE A 47 18.70 3.55 -12.35
N ARG A 48 19.43 4.16 -13.30
CA ARG A 48 19.20 4.05 -14.75
C ARG A 48 19.33 2.64 -15.31
N GLU A 49 19.98 1.75 -14.58
CA GLU A 49 20.14 0.35 -14.95
C GLU A 49 19.27 -0.58 -14.10
N THR A 50 18.55 -0.05 -13.11
CA THR A 50 17.80 -0.80 -12.08
C THR A 50 16.36 -1.05 -12.49
N VAL A 51 15.90 -2.29 -12.35
CA VAL A 51 14.48 -2.65 -12.46
C VAL A 51 13.76 -2.30 -11.15
N ILE A 52 12.78 -1.41 -11.25
CA ILE A 52 11.99 -0.93 -10.12
C ILE A 52 10.66 -1.68 -10.05
N ALA A 53 10.35 -2.28 -8.91
CA ALA A 53 9.00 -2.76 -8.61
C ALA A 53 8.21 -1.71 -7.84
N VAL A 54 6.89 -1.84 -7.83
CA VAL A 54 6.00 -1.01 -7.03
C VAL A 54 5.31 -1.87 -5.98
N VAL A 55 5.32 -1.37 -4.75
CA VAL A 55 4.46 -1.86 -3.68
C VAL A 55 3.61 -0.68 -3.19
N THR A 56 2.32 -0.89 -3.05
CA THR A 56 1.40 0.13 -2.52
C THR A 56 0.63 -0.42 -1.34
N THR A 57 0.39 0.41 -0.32
CA THR A 57 -0.52 0.07 0.79
C THR A 57 -1.85 0.81 0.69
N ALA A 58 -2.11 1.44 -0.46
CA ALA A 58 -3.30 2.26 -0.69
C ALA A 58 -4.59 1.46 -0.95
N GLY A 59 -4.55 0.12 -0.86
CA GLY A 59 -5.73 -0.73 -1.10
C GLY A 59 -6.14 -0.79 -2.58
N VAL A 60 -5.20 -0.62 -3.51
CA VAL A 60 -5.48 -0.66 -4.95
C VAL A 60 -5.63 -2.10 -5.43
N HIS A 61 -6.57 -2.37 -6.32
CA HIS A 61 -6.72 -3.69 -6.95
C HIS A 61 -7.36 -3.57 -8.33
N LEU A 62 -7.28 -4.65 -9.13
CA LEU A 62 -8.05 -4.72 -10.37
C LEU A 62 -9.55 -4.74 -10.03
N LYS A 63 -10.36 -4.10 -10.86
CA LYS A 63 -11.84 -4.16 -10.76
C LYS A 63 -12.39 -5.60 -10.86
N THR A 64 -11.61 -6.52 -11.43
CA THR A 64 -11.95 -7.95 -11.57
C THR A 64 -11.49 -8.80 -10.39
N GLN A 65 -10.65 -8.25 -9.51
CA GLN A 65 -10.22 -8.94 -8.29
C GLN A 65 -11.23 -8.73 -7.16
N PRO A 66 -11.30 -9.68 -6.21
CA PRO A 66 -12.02 -9.44 -4.97
C PRO A 66 -11.51 -8.17 -4.28
N PRO A 67 -12.41 -7.30 -3.76
CA PRO A 67 -12.00 -6.16 -2.95
C PRO A 67 -11.26 -6.63 -1.69
N PHE A 68 -10.57 -5.70 -1.01
CA PHE A 68 -10.04 -5.97 0.32
C PHE A 68 -11.18 -6.08 1.33
N ASP A 69 -11.03 -6.96 2.32
CA ASP A 69 -11.98 -7.05 3.42
C ASP A 69 -11.90 -5.79 4.30
N MET A 70 -13.03 -5.09 4.42
CA MET A 70 -13.15 -3.87 5.23
C MET A 70 -14.15 -4.03 6.37
N ASP A 71 -14.61 -5.26 6.61
CA ASP A 71 -15.54 -5.63 7.67
C ASP A 71 -14.80 -6.34 8.83
N ASP A 72 -13.64 -6.95 8.57
CA ASP A 72 -12.72 -7.41 9.60
C ASP A 72 -12.07 -6.20 10.34
N PRO A 73 -12.26 -6.07 11.68
CA PRO A 73 -11.67 -4.98 12.45
C PRO A 73 -10.14 -5.02 12.52
N ASP A 74 -9.51 -6.18 12.30
CA ASP A 74 -8.05 -6.33 12.25
C ASP A 74 -7.50 -6.15 10.82
N GLY A 75 -8.37 -5.91 9.83
CA GLY A 75 -8.01 -5.65 8.43
C GLY A 75 -7.87 -6.89 7.54
N ASP A 76 -7.29 -6.69 6.34
CA ASP A 76 -7.04 -7.76 5.36
C ASP A 76 -5.53 -7.95 5.17
N PRO A 77 -4.92 -9.04 5.66
CA PRO A 77 -3.48 -9.27 5.51
C PRO A 77 -3.07 -9.68 4.09
N SER A 78 -4.03 -10.04 3.23
CA SER A 78 -3.74 -10.51 1.88
C SER A 78 -3.27 -9.36 0.97
N PHE A 79 -2.73 -9.74 -0.19
CA PHE A 79 -2.31 -8.79 -1.21
C PHE A 79 -3.02 -9.05 -2.54
N ARG A 80 -2.91 -8.08 -3.46
CA ARG A 80 -3.36 -8.20 -4.84
C ARG A 80 -2.19 -7.98 -5.78
N VAL A 81 -2.14 -8.79 -6.83
CA VAL A 81 -1.12 -8.68 -7.88
C VAL A 81 -1.72 -7.97 -9.08
N ILE A 82 -1.08 -6.91 -9.54
CA ILE A 82 -1.57 -6.08 -10.64
C ILE A 82 -0.47 -6.04 -11.72
N PRO A 83 -0.77 -6.32 -13.00
CA PRO A 83 0.20 -6.16 -14.08
C PRO A 83 0.74 -4.73 -14.15
N SER A 84 2.04 -4.53 -14.31
CA SER A 84 2.63 -3.20 -14.36
C SER A 84 2.33 -2.42 -15.65
N ASP A 85 1.73 -3.06 -16.65
CA ASP A 85 1.18 -2.48 -17.88
C ASP A 85 -0.33 -2.21 -17.83
N VAL A 86 -0.96 -2.41 -16.66
CA VAL A 86 -2.39 -2.18 -16.46
C VAL A 86 -2.79 -0.75 -16.85
N GLN A 87 -3.94 -0.62 -17.50
CA GLN A 87 -4.56 0.68 -17.75
C GLN A 87 -5.20 1.21 -16.46
N THR A 88 -5.02 2.50 -16.18
CA THR A 88 -5.48 3.12 -14.92
C THR A 88 -7.00 3.04 -14.72
N ASP A 89 -7.78 2.92 -15.78
CA ASP A 89 -9.23 2.72 -15.74
C ASP A 89 -9.65 1.30 -15.30
N ARG A 90 -8.71 0.35 -15.20
CA ARG A 90 -8.97 -1.05 -14.79
C ARG A 90 -8.76 -1.28 -13.30
N VAL A 91 -8.21 -0.32 -12.57
CA VAL A 91 -7.98 -0.42 -11.13
C VAL A 91 -9.03 0.37 -10.35
N THR A 92 -9.16 0.02 -9.07
CA THR A 92 -10.03 0.69 -8.10
C THR A 92 -9.39 0.59 -6.72
N ILE A 93 -9.91 1.36 -5.75
CA ILE A 93 -9.43 1.39 -4.38
C ILE A 93 -10.51 0.82 -3.45
N THR A 94 -10.11 -0.03 -2.52
CA THR A 94 -10.91 -0.42 -1.36
C THR A 94 -10.13 -0.08 -0.10
N HIS A 95 -10.41 1.09 0.51
CA HIS A 95 -9.74 1.53 1.73
C HIS A 95 -10.54 2.60 2.48
N LYS A 96 -11.00 2.32 3.71
CA LYS A 96 -11.86 3.25 4.48
C LYS A 96 -11.10 4.30 5.31
N TYR A 97 -9.78 4.12 5.50
CA TYR A 97 -9.04 4.89 6.52
C TYR A 97 -8.28 6.13 6.02
N TYR A 98 -8.27 6.44 4.73
CA TYR A 98 -7.72 7.71 4.19
C TYR A 98 -8.68 8.36 3.18
N ASP A 99 -8.50 9.65 2.93
CA ASP A 99 -9.24 10.37 1.89
C ASP A 99 -8.59 10.09 0.53
N HIS A 100 -9.22 9.20 -0.24
CA HIS A 100 -8.73 8.81 -1.56
C HIS A 100 -9.29 9.67 -2.71
N THR A 101 -9.93 10.81 -2.44
CA THR A 101 -10.53 11.69 -3.48
C THR A 101 -9.50 12.12 -4.53
N ALA A 102 -8.24 12.35 -4.13
CA ALA A 102 -7.17 12.68 -5.07
C ALA A 102 -6.80 11.48 -5.96
N ALA A 103 -6.69 10.29 -5.36
CA ALA A 103 -6.38 9.05 -6.04
C ALA A 103 -7.51 8.60 -6.99
N ASP A 104 -8.77 8.88 -6.66
CA ASP A 104 -9.91 8.63 -7.55
C ASP A 104 -9.87 9.49 -8.82
N ARG A 105 -9.27 10.69 -8.74
CA ARG A 105 -9.09 11.58 -9.89
C ARG A 105 -7.85 11.23 -10.70
N ASP A 106 -6.77 10.89 -10.01
CA ASP A 106 -5.52 10.43 -10.62
C ASP A 106 -4.88 9.34 -9.76
N ILE A 107 -4.99 8.10 -10.22
CA ILE A 107 -4.46 6.95 -9.50
C ILE A 107 -2.93 7.02 -9.33
N ASN A 108 -2.22 7.82 -10.14
CA ASN A 108 -0.78 8.00 -10.03
C ASN A 108 -0.35 8.64 -8.71
N VAL A 109 -1.27 9.20 -7.92
CA VAL A 109 -0.99 9.68 -6.56
C VAL A 109 -0.55 8.52 -5.64
N VAL A 110 -1.14 7.34 -5.82
CA VAL A 110 -0.90 6.14 -4.97
C VAL A 110 -0.36 4.93 -5.75
N LEU A 111 -0.44 4.97 -7.08
CA LEU A 111 0.07 3.95 -8.00
C LEU A 111 0.69 4.64 -9.24
N PRO A 112 1.90 5.22 -9.13
CA PRO A 112 2.52 6.08 -10.16
C PRO A 112 3.07 5.30 -11.36
N LEU A 113 2.29 4.37 -11.92
CA LEU A 113 2.73 3.53 -13.04
C LEU A 113 2.98 4.35 -14.30
N ASP A 114 2.17 5.37 -14.60
CA ASP A 114 2.38 6.18 -15.80
C ASP A 114 3.69 6.99 -15.68
N ARG A 115 3.95 7.55 -14.50
CA ARG A 115 5.18 8.29 -14.21
C ARG A 115 6.40 7.37 -14.28
N LEU A 116 6.31 6.14 -13.76
CA LEU A 116 7.41 5.18 -13.87
C LEU A 116 7.66 4.74 -15.33
N ARG A 117 6.60 4.57 -16.13
CA ARG A 117 6.73 4.25 -17.57
C ARG A 117 7.42 5.38 -18.32
N GLU A 118 7.05 6.63 -18.05
CA GLU A 118 7.74 7.81 -18.59
C GLU A 118 9.23 7.79 -18.24
N LEU A 119 9.58 7.54 -16.96
CA LEU A 119 10.97 7.43 -16.51
C LEU A 119 11.73 6.28 -17.18
N ALA A 120 11.07 5.15 -17.45
CA ALA A 120 11.68 4.03 -18.17
C ALA A 120 11.94 4.39 -19.64
N VAL A 121 10.98 5.05 -20.31
CA VAL A 121 11.12 5.53 -21.69
C VAL A 121 12.25 6.57 -21.80
N GLU A 122 12.39 7.44 -20.80
CA GLU A 122 13.48 8.43 -20.72
C GLU A 122 14.86 7.82 -20.36
N GLY A 123 14.93 6.51 -20.07
CA GLY A 123 16.15 5.85 -19.63
C GLY A 123 16.64 6.32 -18.25
N ARG A 124 15.74 6.85 -17.41
CA ARG A 124 16.03 7.28 -16.04
C ARG A 124 15.99 6.13 -15.04
N ILE A 125 15.29 5.05 -15.38
CA ILE A 125 15.30 3.76 -14.67
C ILE A 125 15.56 2.63 -15.68
N GLY A 126 16.08 1.50 -15.20
CA GLY A 126 16.40 0.34 -16.07
C GLY A 126 15.17 -0.43 -16.55
N GLY A 127 14.04 -0.27 -15.87
CA GLY A 127 12.77 -0.86 -16.24
C GLY A 127 11.82 -0.92 -15.05
N ILE A 128 10.66 -1.53 -15.29
CA ILE A 128 9.63 -1.77 -14.27
C ILE A 128 9.43 -3.28 -14.18
N ALA A 129 9.35 -3.82 -12.97
CA ALA A 129 9.00 -5.22 -12.76
C ALA A 129 7.60 -5.51 -13.36
N PRO A 130 7.34 -6.74 -13.85
CA PRO A 130 6.07 -7.08 -14.50
C PRO A 130 4.85 -7.01 -13.58
N SER A 131 5.06 -7.12 -12.26
CA SER A 131 3.98 -7.13 -11.26
C SER A 131 4.13 -5.98 -10.26
N VAL A 132 2.98 -5.44 -9.87
CA VAL A 132 2.80 -4.58 -8.71
C VAL A 132 2.11 -5.37 -7.62
N TYR A 133 2.53 -5.18 -6.38
CA TYR A 133 1.91 -5.79 -5.21
C TYR A 133 1.20 -4.72 -4.38
N SER A 134 -0.09 -4.88 -4.17
CA SER A 134 -0.91 -3.97 -3.38
C SER A 134 -1.40 -4.65 -2.11
N PHE A 135 -1.30 -3.94 -1.00
CA PHE A 135 -1.79 -4.34 0.31
C PHE A 135 -2.89 -3.38 0.79
N MET A 136 -3.65 -3.84 1.77
CA MET A 136 -4.41 -2.96 2.65
C MET A 136 -3.47 -2.30 3.66
N GLY A 137 -3.56 -0.96 3.81
CA GLY A 137 -2.72 -0.19 4.70
C GLY A 137 -3.10 -0.26 6.19
N HIS A 138 -4.27 -0.82 6.51
CA HIS A 138 -4.71 -1.06 7.88
C HIS A 138 -4.76 -2.57 8.16
N ILE A 139 -3.71 -3.07 8.79
CA ILE A 139 -3.56 -4.46 9.23
C ILE A 139 -3.11 -4.40 10.69
N ASP A 140 -3.92 -4.95 11.59
CA ASP A 140 -3.73 -4.88 13.04
C ASP A 140 -3.89 -6.28 13.68
N GLY A 141 -3.70 -6.35 15.00
CA GLY A 141 -4.04 -7.54 15.77
C GLY A 141 -3.31 -8.82 15.31
N PRO A 142 -4.00 -9.97 15.24
CA PRO A 142 -3.41 -11.24 14.78
C PRO A 142 -2.90 -11.20 13.34
N HIS A 143 -3.50 -10.36 12.48
CA HIS A 143 -3.13 -10.28 11.06
C HIS A 143 -1.74 -9.68 10.83
N LEU A 144 -1.19 -8.94 11.80
CA LEU A 144 0.20 -8.49 11.77
C LEU A 144 1.18 -9.67 11.68
N LYS A 145 0.90 -10.77 12.40
CA LYS A 145 1.72 -11.98 12.33
C LYS A 145 1.65 -12.61 10.95
N THR A 146 0.46 -12.75 10.38
CA THR A 146 0.26 -13.27 9.01
C THR A 146 0.96 -12.39 7.98
N LEU A 147 0.88 -11.07 8.11
CA LEU A 147 1.60 -10.15 7.23
C LEU A 147 3.11 -10.37 7.31
N MET A 148 3.68 -10.40 8.52
CA MET A 148 5.13 -10.46 8.74
C MET A 148 5.74 -11.83 8.43
N GLU A 149 5.05 -12.92 8.77
CA GLU A 149 5.59 -14.27 8.67
C GLU A 149 5.20 -14.99 7.37
N GLU A 150 4.12 -14.57 6.70
CA GLU A 150 3.60 -15.26 5.51
C GLU A 150 3.59 -14.35 4.28
N MET A 151 2.83 -13.25 4.32
CA MET A 151 2.53 -12.45 3.13
C MET A 151 3.72 -11.61 2.65
N ALA A 152 4.43 -10.94 3.56
CA ALA A 152 5.60 -10.14 3.20
C ALA A 152 6.76 -11.02 2.69
N PRO A 153 7.11 -12.17 3.32
CA PRO A 153 8.08 -13.10 2.74
C PRO A 153 7.67 -13.64 1.37
N GLU A 154 6.39 -13.96 1.16
CA GLU A 154 5.89 -14.40 -0.14
C GLU A 154 6.08 -13.32 -1.21
N VAL A 155 5.64 -12.09 -0.94
CA VAL A 155 5.80 -10.96 -1.87
C VAL A 155 7.27 -10.65 -2.11
N ALA A 156 8.14 -10.73 -1.10
CA ALA A 156 9.58 -10.57 -1.27
C ALA A 156 10.17 -11.63 -2.23
N GLY A 157 9.72 -12.88 -2.12
CA GLY A 157 10.10 -13.95 -3.04
C GLY A 157 9.65 -13.69 -4.48
N ARG A 158 8.42 -13.22 -4.66
CA ARG A 158 7.86 -12.89 -5.98
C ARG A 158 8.53 -11.66 -6.60
N LEU A 159 8.80 -10.60 -5.82
CA LEU A 159 9.57 -9.43 -6.27
C LEU A 159 10.94 -9.83 -6.82
N ARG A 160 11.64 -10.75 -6.13
CA ARG A 160 12.92 -11.27 -6.59
C ARG A 160 12.76 -12.09 -7.88
N ALA A 161 11.71 -12.91 -7.99
CA ALA A 161 11.42 -13.68 -9.20
C ALA A 161 11.08 -12.79 -10.40
N ASP A 162 10.43 -11.65 -10.14
CA ASP A 162 10.11 -10.60 -11.11
C ASP A 162 11.34 -9.76 -11.53
N GLY A 163 12.52 -10.06 -10.99
CA GLY A 163 13.77 -9.36 -11.30
C GLY A 163 13.85 -7.97 -10.68
N ALA A 164 13.01 -7.64 -9.71
CA ALA A 164 13.06 -6.37 -9.01
C ALA A 164 14.35 -6.22 -8.21
N GLU A 165 15.00 -5.08 -8.35
CA GLU A 165 16.26 -4.77 -7.67
C GLU A 165 16.10 -3.63 -6.66
N ALA A 166 15.03 -2.86 -6.81
CA ALA A 166 14.56 -1.89 -5.82
C ALA A 166 13.03 -1.83 -5.85
N VAL A 167 12.44 -1.39 -4.75
CA VAL A 167 10.99 -1.19 -4.60
C VAL A 167 10.70 0.28 -4.38
N PHE A 168 9.77 0.82 -5.16
CA PHE A 168 9.12 2.09 -4.88
C PHE A 168 7.87 1.81 -4.04
N LEU A 169 7.96 2.12 -2.74
CA LEU A 169 6.86 1.94 -1.79
C LEU A 169 5.99 3.20 -1.74
N THR A 170 4.69 3.04 -1.95
CA THR A 170 3.71 4.12 -1.93
C THR A 170 2.71 3.92 -0.79
N PRO A 171 2.77 4.76 0.27
CA PRO A 171 1.81 4.68 1.36
C PRO A 171 0.46 5.30 0.97
N ALA A 172 -0.58 4.90 1.70
CA ALA A 172 -1.91 5.52 1.72
C ALA A 172 -1.91 6.88 2.44
#